data_AF-A0A453JJ89-F1
#
_entry.id   AF-A0A453JJ89-F1
#
_cell.length_a   1.000
_cell.length_b   1.000
_cell.length_c   1.000
_cell.angle_alpha   90.00
_cell.angle_beta   90.00
_cell.angle_gamma   90.00
#
_symmetry.space_group_name_H-M   'P 1'
#
loop_
_entity.id
_entity.type
_entity.pdbx_description
1 polymer ?
#
loop_
_entity_poly.entity_id
_entity_poly.type
_entity_poly.pdbx_seq_one_letter_code
_entity_poly.pdbx_strand_id
1 'polypeptide(L)' 'MNIVSTVNLDCKLDLKAIALQARNAEYNPKRFAAVIMRIREPKTTALIFASGKM' A
#
# COMPACT_ATOMS: atom_id res chain seq x y z
N MET A 1 -10.60 -2.30 -18.95
CA MET A 1 -9.49 -3.27 -18.78
C MET A 1 -8.85 -2.93 -17.44
N ASN A 2 -8.75 -3.88 -16.52
CA ASN A 2 -8.04 -3.69 -15.25
C ASN A 2 -6.78 -4.56 -15.28
N ILE A 3 -5.66 -4.01 -14.84
CA ILE A 3 -4.39 -4.73 -14.76
C ILE A 3 -4.06 -4.86 -13.27
N VAL A 4 -3.67 -6.07 -12.87
CA VAL A 4 -3.17 -6.37 -11.52
C VAL A 4 -1.72 -6.80 -11.67
N SER A 5 -0.85 -6.25 -10.83
CA SER A 5 0.57 -6.57 -10.81
C SER A 5 1.01 -6.69 -9.36
N THR A 6 2.04 -7.50 -9.13
CA THR A 6 2.62 -7.69 -7.80
C THR A 6 4.10 -7.41 -7.87
N VAL A 7 4.61 -6.66 -6.90
CA VAL A 7 6.02 -6.32 -6.74
C VAL A 7 6.46 -6.74 -5.35
N ASN A 8 7.68 -7.24 -5.23
CA ASN A 8 8.30 -7.51 -3.94
C ASN A 8 9.43 -6.51 -3.71
N LEU A 9 9.32 -5.72 -2.65
CA LEU A 9 10.31 -4.73 -2.24
C LEU A 9 11.44 -5.35 -1.41
N ASP A 10 11.32 -6.63 -1.06
CA ASP A 10 12.32 -7.44 -0.35
C ASP A 10 12.84 -6.83 0.97
N CYS A 11 12.02 -5.96 1.58
CA CYS A 11 12.32 -5.31 2.85
C CYS A 11 11.06 -5.22 3.71
N LYS A 12 11.26 -5.20 5.04
CA LYS A 12 10.16 -5.02 5.98
C LYS A 12 9.75 -3.55 6.00
N LEU A 13 8.45 -3.30 5.85
CA LEU A 13 7.90 -1.95 5.81
C LEU A 13 7.12 -1.63 7.07
N ASP A 14 7.37 -0.45 7.65
CA ASP A 14 6.52 0.09 8.71
C ASP A 14 5.28 0.76 8.10
N LEU A 15 4.19 -0.01 8.10
CA LEU A 15 2.90 0.44 7.57
C LEU A 15 2.33 1.66 8.31
N LYS A 16 2.62 1.84 9.61
CA LYS A 16 2.17 3.03 10.35
C LYS A 16 2.91 4.26 9.89
N ALA A 17 4.23 4.17 9.74
CA ALA A 17 5.05 5.28 9.28
C ALA A 17 4.64 5.71 7.85
N ILE A 18 4.43 4.74 6.95
CA ILE A 18 3.96 5.00 5.58
C ILE A 18 2.60 5.71 5.60
N ALA A 19 1.63 5.20 6.38
CA ALA A 19 0.31 5.80 6.46
C ALA A 19 0.33 7.22 7.06
N LEU A 20 1.25 7.49 7.99
CA LEU A 20 1.42 8.81 8.60
C LEU A 20 2.02 9.82 7.61
N GLN A 21 2.97 9.39 6.78
CA GLN A 21 3.66 10.26 5.82
C GLN A 21 2.89 10.46 4.51
N ALA A 22 2.15 9.43 4.06
CA ALA A 22 1.42 9.47 2.82
C ALA A 22 -0.03 9.94 3.03
N ARG A 23 -0.33 11.17 2.62
CA ARG A 23 -1.71 11.74 2.66
C ARG A 23 -2.75 10.93 1.88
N ASN A 24 -2.32 10.09 0.95
CA ASN A 24 -3.19 9.30 0.08
C ASN A 24 -3.22 7.82 0.49
N ALA A 25 -2.80 7.52 1.72
CA ALA A 25 -2.72 6.18 2.28
C ALA A 25 -3.74 5.99 3.40
N GLU A 26 -4.51 4.91 3.31
CA GLU A 26 -5.44 4.48 4.33
C GLU A 26 -4.87 3.22 5.00
N TYR A 27 -4.75 3.22 6.33
CA TYR A 27 -4.27 2.07 7.08
C TYR A 27 -5.16 1.82 8.30
N ASN A 28 -5.77 0.63 8.34
CA ASN A 28 -6.56 0.19 9.49
C ASN A 28 -6.22 -1.28 9.80
N PRO A 29 -5.23 -1.55 10.67
CA PRO A 29 -4.76 -2.91 10.95
C PRO A 29 -5.82 -3.82 11.57
N LYS A 30 -6.87 -3.26 12.20
CA LYS A 30 -7.99 -4.06 12.73
C LYS A 30 -8.91 -4.60 11.64
N ARG A 31 -8.96 -3.91 10.49
CA ARG A 31 -9.83 -4.26 9.35
C ARG A 31 -9.05 -4.98 8.26
N PHE A 32 -7.82 -4.53 7.98
CA PHE A 32 -7.00 -5.08 6.90
C PHE A 32 -5.51 -4.86 7.17
N ALA A 33 -4.69 -5.88 6.95
CA ALA A 33 -3.27 -5.88 7.31
C ALA A 33 -2.34 -5.23 6.25
N ALA A 34 -2.89 -4.38 5.39
CA ALA A 34 -2.15 -3.67 4.34
C ALA A 34 -2.55 -2.19 4.30
N VAL A 35 -1.62 -1.36 3.82
CA VAL A 35 -1.88 0.05 3.51
C VAL A 35 -2.48 0.14 2.12
N ILE A 36 -3.60 0.84 2.00
CA ILE A 36 -4.25 1.13 0.73
C ILE A 36 -3.79 2.50 0.28
N MET A 37 -3.01 2.57 -0.80
CA MET A 37 -2.55 3.83 -1.37
C MET A 37 -3.26 4.11 -2.68
N ARG A 38 -3.81 5.31 -2.84
CA ARG A 38 -4.50 5.73 -4.07
C ARG A 38 -3.66 6.76 -4.82
N ILE A 39 -3.36 6.46 -6.09
CA ILE A 39 -2.63 7.35 -6.98
C ILE A 39 -3.64 7.92 -7.98
N ARG A 40 -3.62 9.25 -8.17
CA ARG A 40 -4.57 9.93 -9.07
C ARG A 40 -4.21 9.74 -10.53
N GLU A 41 -2.92 9.78 -10.86
CA GLU A 41 -2.44 9.67 -12.24
C GLU A 41 -1.11 8.88 -12.28
N PRO A 42 -1.10 7.70 -12.94
CA PRO A 42 -2.26 6.96 -13.45
C PRO A 42 -3.22 6.56 -12.32
N LYS A 43 -4.53 6.49 -12.60
CA LYS A 43 -5.55 6.13 -11.61
C LYS A 43 -5.37 4.68 -11.16
N THR A 44 -4.67 4.47 -10.05
CA THR A 44 -4.32 3.14 -9.53
C THR A 44 -4.50 3.07 -8.03
N THR A 45 -4.63 1.83 -7.53
CA THR A 45 -4.66 1.53 -6.10
C THR A 45 -3.58 0.49 -5.82
N ALA A 46 -2.67 0.80 -4.91
CA ALA A 46 -1.62 -0.10 -4.46
C ALA A 46 -1.95 -0.64 -3.07
N LEU A 47 -1.65 -1.92 -2.82
CA LEU A 47 -1.85 -2.58 -1.55
C LEU A 47 -0.50 -2.96 -0.97
N ILE A 48 -0.01 -2.21 0.02
CA ILE A 48 1.34 -2.39 0.56
C ILE A 48 1.26 -3.22 1.84
N PHE A 49 1.94 -4.36 1.87
CA PHE A 49 2.02 -5.27 3.01
C PHE A 49 3.31 -5.06 3.81
N ALA A 50 3.25 -5.35 5.12
CA ALA A 50 4.42 -5.21 6.02
C ALA A 50 5.61 -6.11 5.61
N SER A 51 5.34 -7.16 4.84
CA SER A 51 6.33 -8.06 4.26
C SER A 51 7.12 -7.48 3.09
N GLY A 52 6.77 -6.28 2.60
CA GLY A 52 7.36 -5.68 1.41
C GLY A 52 6.67 -6.07 0.10
N LYS A 53 5.62 -6.89 0.15
CA LYS A 53 4.78 -7.19 -1.03
C LYS A 53 3.86 -6.00 -1.33
N MET A 54 3.70 -5.71 -2.62
CA MET A 54 2.90 -4.62 -3.18
C MET A 54 2.08 -5.11 -4.37
#